data_AF-W9NR56-F1
#
_entry.id   AF-W9NR56-F1
#
_cell.length_a   1.000
_cell.length_b   1.000
_cell.length_c   1.000
_cell.angle_alpha   90.00
_cell.angle_beta   90.00
_cell.angle_gamma   90.00
#
_symmetry.space_group_name_H-M   'P 1'
#
loop_
_entity.id
_entity.type
_entity.pdbx_description
1 polymer ?
#
loop_
_entity_poly.entity_id
_entity_poly.type
_entity_poly.pdbx_seq_one_letter_code
_entity_poly.pdbx_strand_id
1 'polypeptide(L)'
;MPTRIIKIFDSGKRIEIAEENSPAAYAILSYCWGGPQRITLSKARVKNGQLSFDTSTLPQILQDAVRVCGELGLNFLWVDALCIIQDDPEDKAKEIGHMVNIYENSYVAIMASRAKSVEEGFLHPRSHFGADRQSPGFRLPYETKNDQRGSVVLVEESSS
;
A
#
# COMPACT_ATOMS: atom_id res chain seq x y z
N MET A 1 7.02 8.01 16.88
CA MET A 1 6.84 6.56 16.77
C MET A 1 5.35 6.26 16.84
N PRO A 2 4.87 5.28 16.05
CA PRO A 2 3.47 4.87 16.09
C PRO A 2 3.15 4.23 17.46
N THR A 3 1.92 4.37 17.95
CA THR A 3 1.49 3.64 19.17
C THR A 3 1.07 2.21 18.86
N ARG A 4 0.63 1.97 17.62
CA ARG A 4 0.17 0.67 17.12
C ARG A 4 0.80 0.36 15.77
N ILE A 5 1.06 -0.92 15.55
CA ILE A 5 1.65 -1.44 14.32
C ILE A 5 0.94 -2.73 13.92
N ILE A 6 0.95 -3.03 12.62
CA ILE A 6 0.54 -4.33 12.12
C ILE A 6 1.76 -5.26 12.13
N LYS A 7 1.65 -6.39 12.83
CA LYS A 7 2.59 -7.52 12.78
C LYS A 7 2.14 -8.48 11.69
N ILE A 8 3.07 -8.88 10.84
CA ILE A 8 2.83 -9.80 9.73
C ILE A 8 3.35 -11.18 10.12
N PHE A 9 2.51 -12.20 9.99
CA PHE A 9 2.81 -13.58 10.34
C PHE A 9 2.66 -14.51 9.14
N ASP A 10 3.17 -15.74 9.29
CA ASP A 10 2.89 -16.86 8.38
C ASP A 10 3.18 -16.52 6.91
N SER A 11 4.29 -15.83 6.68
CA SER A 11 4.71 -15.33 5.35
C SER A 11 3.64 -14.45 4.68
N GLY A 12 2.95 -13.61 5.45
CA GLY A 12 1.94 -12.68 4.97
C GLY A 12 0.52 -13.22 4.94
N LYS A 13 0.25 -14.42 5.45
CA LYS A 13 -1.11 -15.00 5.46
C LYS A 13 -2.01 -14.42 6.54
N ARG A 14 -1.43 -13.94 7.64
CA ARG A 14 -2.15 -13.39 8.78
C ARG A 14 -1.48 -12.10 9.23
N ILE A 15 -2.30 -11.14 9.64
CA ILE A 15 -1.83 -9.91 10.27
C ILE A 15 -2.48 -9.72 11.63
N GLU A 16 -1.80 -9.01 12.52
CA GLU A 16 -2.32 -8.66 13.84
C GLU A 16 -1.94 -7.23 14.21
N ILE A 17 -2.89 -6.46 14.70
CA ILE A 17 -2.65 -5.12 15.22
C ILE A 17 -2.17 -5.25 16.67
N ALA A 18 -1.00 -4.71 16.97
CA ALA A 18 -0.42 -4.73 18.30
C ALA A 18 0.00 -3.33 18.75
N GLU A 19 -0.09 -3.07 20.05
CA GLU A 19 0.59 -1.92 20.66
C GLU A 19 2.09 -2.21 20.68
N GLU A 20 2.86 -1.38 19.99
CA GLU A 20 4.30 -1.52 19.84
C GLU A 20 4.89 -0.12 19.68
N ASN A 21 5.51 0.38 20.76
CA ASN A 21 6.01 1.75 20.80
C ASN A 21 7.39 1.91 20.12
N SER A 22 8.03 0.79 19.77
CA SER A 22 9.36 0.78 19.15
C SER A 22 9.53 -0.42 18.21
N PRO A 23 8.77 -0.51 17.10
CA PRO A 23 8.98 -1.55 16.10
C PRO A 23 10.37 -1.38 15.46
N ALA A 24 11.08 -2.49 15.23
CA ALA A 24 12.45 -2.46 14.72
C ALA A 24 12.56 -1.79 13.34
N ALA A 25 11.94 -2.38 12.32
CA ALA A 25 11.89 -1.87 10.95
C ALA A 25 10.50 -2.13 10.39
N TYR A 26 9.80 -1.06 9.98
CA TYR A 26 8.43 -1.15 9.47
C TYR A 26 8.27 -0.37 8.17
N ALA A 27 7.38 -0.86 7.32
CA ALA A 27 6.90 -0.10 6.18
C ALA A 27 5.69 0.75 6.59
N ILE A 28 5.43 1.81 5.84
CA ILE A 28 4.16 2.55 5.87
C ILE A 28 3.46 2.38 4.53
N LEU A 29 2.12 2.36 4.53
CA LEU A 29 1.32 2.43 3.31
C LEU A 29 0.71 3.82 3.16
N SER A 30 1.00 4.48 2.04
CA SER A 30 0.33 5.69 1.59
C SER A 30 -0.55 5.37 0.39
N TYR A 31 -1.84 5.63 0.51
CA TYR A 31 -2.85 5.24 -0.47
C TYR A 31 -4.06 6.18 -0.46
N CYS A 32 -4.83 6.17 -1.54
CA CYS A 32 -6.12 6.84 -1.59
C CYS A 32 -7.19 5.94 -0.96
N TRP A 33 -7.94 6.46 0.02
CA TRP A 33 -9.06 5.72 0.60
C TRP A 33 -10.14 5.43 -0.47
N GLY A 34 -10.42 6.40 -1.34
CA GLY A 34 -11.25 6.23 -2.55
C GLY A 34 -12.69 5.74 -2.32
N GLY A 35 -13.21 5.85 -1.10
CA GLY A 35 -14.55 5.39 -0.73
C GLY A 35 -14.66 4.89 0.72
N PRO A 36 -15.81 4.27 1.08
CA PRO A 36 -16.03 3.69 2.40
C PRO A 36 -15.01 2.58 2.72
N GLN A 37 -14.41 2.65 3.89
CA GLN A 37 -13.47 1.63 4.38
C GLN A 37 -14.24 0.48 5.02
N ARG A 38 -14.16 -0.72 4.45
CA ARG A 38 -14.83 -1.92 5.00
C ARG A 38 -14.21 -2.39 6.31
N ILE A 39 -12.89 -2.20 6.45
CA ILE A 39 -12.13 -2.62 7.62
C ILE A 39 -11.37 -1.42 8.14
N THR A 40 -11.74 -1.00 9.34
CA THR A 40 -11.04 0.00 10.14
C THR A 40 -10.93 -0.47 11.57
N LEU A 41 -9.94 0.06 12.28
CA LEU A 41 -9.85 -0.12 13.71
C LEU A 41 -10.88 0.78 14.41
N SER A 42 -11.64 0.20 15.35
CA SER A 42 -12.63 0.91 16.15
C SER A 42 -12.46 0.57 17.63
N LYS A 43 -12.99 1.41 18.53
CA LYS A 43 -12.97 1.15 19.98
C LYS A 43 -13.60 -0.20 20.31
N ALA A 44 -14.67 -0.56 19.60
CA ALA A 44 -15.34 -1.84 19.76
C ALA A 44 -14.42 -3.02 19.42
N ARG A 45 -13.65 -2.94 18.31
CA ARG A 45 -12.69 -3.99 17.95
C ARG A 45 -11.57 -4.13 18.97
N VAL A 46 -11.02 -3.01 19.44
CA VAL A 46 -9.98 -2.99 20.48
C VAL A 46 -10.52 -3.66 21.76
N LYS A 47 -11.70 -3.24 22.23
CA LYS A 47 -12.33 -3.80 23.44
C LYS A 47 -12.61 -5.30 23.32
N ASN A 48 -12.99 -5.76 22.13
CA ASN A 48 -13.32 -7.17 21.87
C ASN A 48 -12.10 -8.02 21.49
N GLY A 49 -10.89 -7.44 21.41
CA GLY A 49 -9.68 -8.17 20.98
C GLY A 49 -9.70 -8.62 19.51
N GLN A 50 -10.53 -8.01 18.66
CA GLN A 50 -10.69 -8.38 17.25
C GLN A 50 -9.62 -7.68 16.38
N LEU A 51 -8.36 -8.03 16.65
CA LEU A 51 -7.18 -7.36 16.10
C LEU A 51 -6.39 -8.23 15.10
N SER A 52 -6.76 -9.50 14.95
CA SER A 52 -6.15 -10.43 13.99
C SER A 52 -7.04 -10.59 12.76
N PHE A 53 -6.43 -10.64 11.58
CA PHE A 53 -7.12 -10.80 10.29
C PHE A 53 -6.37 -11.79 9.42
N ASP A 54 -7.12 -12.61 8.68
CA ASP A 54 -6.58 -13.33 7.54
C ASP A 54 -6.35 -12.34 6.41
N THR A 55 -5.15 -12.30 5.85
CA THR A 55 -4.78 -11.29 4.84
C THR A 55 -5.71 -11.34 3.64
N SER A 56 -6.18 -12.53 3.23
CA SER A 56 -7.10 -12.71 2.10
C SER A 56 -8.47 -12.06 2.29
N THR A 57 -8.83 -11.67 3.52
CA THR A 57 -10.10 -11.00 3.83
C THR A 57 -10.00 -9.48 3.77
N LEU A 58 -8.78 -8.94 3.66
CA LEU A 58 -8.52 -7.51 3.59
C LEU A 58 -8.79 -6.98 2.18
N PRO A 59 -9.08 -5.67 2.02
CA PRO A 59 -9.04 -5.01 0.71
C PRO A 59 -7.73 -5.26 -0.04
N GLN A 60 -7.78 -5.30 -1.37
CA GLN A 60 -6.64 -5.70 -2.21
C GLN A 60 -5.40 -4.83 -1.98
N ILE A 61 -5.57 -3.54 -1.70
CA ILE A 61 -4.44 -2.62 -1.45
C ILE A 61 -3.61 -3.04 -0.22
N LEU A 62 -4.28 -3.57 0.81
CA LEU A 62 -3.62 -4.05 2.03
C LEU A 62 -2.94 -5.40 1.78
N GLN A 63 -3.56 -6.28 0.99
CA GLN A 63 -2.96 -7.55 0.59
C GLN A 63 -1.65 -7.31 -0.18
N ASP A 64 -1.67 -6.38 -1.13
CA ASP A 64 -0.50 -5.98 -1.91
C ASP A 64 0.58 -5.36 -1.01
N ALA A 65 0.21 -4.52 -0.05
CA ALA A 65 1.16 -3.94 0.90
C ALA A 65 1.82 -5.00 1.79
N VAL A 66 1.06 -5.97 2.30
CA VAL A 66 1.59 -7.12 3.07
C VAL A 66 2.54 -7.94 2.22
N ARG A 67 2.19 -8.18 0.95
CA ARG A 67 3.07 -8.88 0.00
C ARG A 67 4.38 -8.14 -0.20
N VAL A 68 4.35 -6.83 -0.43
CA VAL A 68 5.57 -6.01 -0.58
C VAL A 68 6.44 -6.08 0.68
N CYS A 69 5.84 -6.03 1.87
CA CYS A 69 6.59 -6.19 3.12
C CYS A 69 7.32 -7.55 3.17
N GLY A 70 6.63 -8.63 2.80
CA GLY A 70 7.21 -9.97 2.73
C GLY A 70 8.42 -10.06 1.79
N GLU A 71 8.31 -9.49 0.58
CA GLU A 71 9.42 -9.45 -0.40
C GLU A 71 10.62 -8.60 0.07
N LEU A 72 10.36 -7.59 0.92
CA LEU A 72 11.39 -6.74 1.51
C LEU A 72 11.95 -7.29 2.83
N GLY A 73 11.45 -8.42 3.33
CA GLY A 73 11.84 -8.99 4.62
C GLY A 73 11.36 -8.19 5.84
N LEU A 74 10.32 -7.37 5.68
CA LEU A 74 9.72 -6.56 6.74
C LEU A 74 8.52 -7.29 7.35
N ASN A 75 8.50 -7.38 8.68
CA ASN A 75 7.40 -8.02 9.43
C ASN A 75 6.44 -7.02 10.06
N PHE A 76 6.65 -5.73 9.83
CA PHE A 76 5.87 -4.67 10.41
C PHE A 76 5.38 -3.70 9.34
N LEU A 77 4.10 -3.34 9.42
CA LEU A 77 3.44 -2.41 8.52
C LEU A 77 2.60 -1.43 9.33
N TRP A 78 2.60 -0.16 8.95
CA TRP A 78 1.69 0.84 9.48
C TRP A 78 0.70 1.28 8.40
N VAL A 79 -0.59 1.27 8.74
CA VAL A 79 -1.67 1.71 7.87
C VAL A 79 -2.65 2.52 8.72
N ASP A 80 -2.93 3.76 8.31
CA ASP A 80 -3.82 4.67 9.04
C ASP A 80 -5.18 4.05 9.45
N ALA A 81 -5.83 3.32 8.55
CA ALA A 81 -7.14 2.71 8.77
C ALA A 81 -7.13 1.63 9.87
N LEU A 82 -5.99 0.97 10.08
CA LEU A 82 -5.83 -0.14 11.03
C LEU A 82 -4.98 0.22 12.26
N CYS A 83 -4.17 1.28 12.19
CA CYS A 83 -3.30 1.72 13.27
C CYS A 83 -3.82 2.96 14.00
N ILE A 84 -4.97 3.52 13.59
CA ILE A 84 -5.66 4.65 14.25
C ILE A 84 -7.10 4.22 14.56
N ILE A 85 -7.59 4.52 15.76
CA ILE A 85 -8.97 4.20 16.16
C ILE A 85 -9.91 5.19 15.47
N GLN A 86 -10.62 4.73 14.44
CA GLN A 86 -11.35 5.59 13.51
C GLN A 86 -12.65 6.20 14.08
N ASP A 87 -13.13 5.71 15.22
CA ASP A 87 -14.29 6.25 15.95
C ASP A 87 -13.86 6.97 17.25
N ASP A 88 -12.58 7.27 17.43
CA ASP A 88 -12.04 8.01 18.56
C ASP A 88 -11.37 9.33 18.12
N PRO A 89 -12.01 10.49 18.32
CA PRO A 89 -11.44 11.79 17.94
C PRO A 89 -10.12 12.11 18.65
N GLU A 90 -9.95 11.70 19.90
CA GLU A 90 -8.74 11.98 20.68
C GLU A 90 -7.56 11.15 20.17
N ASP A 91 -7.80 9.85 19.94
CA ASP A 91 -6.80 8.95 19.35
C ASP A 91 -6.40 9.39 17.94
N LYS A 92 -7.38 9.76 17.10
CA LYS A 92 -7.09 10.33 15.78
C LYS A 92 -6.20 11.55 15.84
N ALA A 93 -6.56 12.53 16.66
CA ALA A 93 -5.80 13.77 16.77
C ALA A 93 -4.36 13.49 17.21
N LYS A 94 -4.18 12.55 18.15
CA LYS A 94 -2.87 12.11 18.63
C LYS A 94 -2.06 11.43 17.53
N GLU A 95 -2.59 10.40 16.87
CA GLU A 95 -1.85 9.65 15.84
C GLU A 95 -1.55 10.51 14.61
N ILE A 96 -2.49 11.37 14.19
CA ILE A 96 -2.27 12.34 13.10
C ILE A 96 -1.17 13.33 13.49
N GLY A 97 -1.14 13.80 14.74
CA GLY A 97 -0.07 14.64 15.27
C GLY A 97 1.30 13.94 15.25
N HIS A 98 1.34 12.62 15.35
CA HIS A 98 2.56 11.81 15.24
C HIS A 98 2.91 11.38 13.80
N MET A 99 2.04 11.63 12.82
CA MET A 99 2.16 11.07 11.48
C MET A 99 3.49 11.45 10.80
N VAL A 100 3.97 12.69 10.96
CA VAL A 100 5.29 13.10 10.45
C VAL A 100 6.40 12.21 10.98
N ASN A 101 6.40 11.96 12.29
CA ASN A 101 7.39 11.14 12.97
C ASN A 101 7.26 9.65 12.58
N ILE A 102 6.05 9.16 12.32
CA ILE A 102 5.81 7.80 11.82
C ILE A 102 6.37 7.64 10.41
N TYR A 103 6.16 8.62 9.53
CA TYR A 103 6.69 8.57 8.17
C TYR A 103 8.22 8.67 8.15
N GLU A 104 8.78 9.63 8.91
CA GLU A 104 10.22 9.89 8.99
C GLU A 104 11.02 8.69 9.51
N ASN A 105 10.45 7.91 10.45
CA ASN A 105 11.13 6.77 11.06
C ASN A 105 10.76 5.43 10.43
N SER A 106 10.00 5.44 9.34
CA SER A 106 9.71 4.22 8.57
C SER A 106 10.95 3.76 7.81
N TYR A 107 11.09 2.45 7.61
CA TYR A 107 12.16 1.90 6.77
C TYR A 107 11.89 2.17 5.29
N VAL A 108 10.62 2.12 4.89
CA VAL A 108 10.18 2.39 3.52
C VAL A 108 8.74 2.90 3.51
N ALA A 109 8.43 3.80 2.58
CA ALA A 109 7.07 4.20 2.26
C ALA A 109 6.59 3.52 0.96
N ILE A 110 5.54 2.72 1.07
CA ILE A 110 4.86 2.11 -0.06
C ILE A 110 3.81 3.09 -0.57
N MET A 111 4.03 3.67 -1.75
CA MET A 111 3.11 4.62 -2.37
C MET A 111 2.23 3.90 -3.39
N ALA A 112 0.96 3.65 -3.05
CA ALA A 112 0.00 2.95 -3.90
C ALA A 112 -0.66 3.87 -4.94
N SER A 113 0.13 4.62 -5.71
CA SER A 113 -0.35 5.67 -6.63
C SER A 113 -1.15 5.17 -7.83
N ARG A 114 -1.08 3.89 -8.16
CA ARG A 114 -1.80 3.28 -9.29
C ARG A 114 -3.21 2.77 -8.92
N ALA A 115 -3.57 2.80 -7.64
CA ALA A 115 -4.89 2.38 -7.16
C ALA A 115 -5.76 3.63 -6.89
N LYS A 116 -6.98 3.64 -7.42
CA LYS A 116 -7.93 4.74 -7.20
C LYS A 116 -8.74 4.59 -5.91
N SER A 117 -8.79 3.38 -5.37
CA SER A 117 -9.50 3.07 -4.12
C SER A 117 -8.83 1.92 -3.36
N VAL A 118 -9.23 1.73 -2.11
CA VAL A 118 -8.73 0.65 -1.23
C VAL A 118 -9.01 -0.76 -1.76
N GLU A 119 -10.05 -0.92 -2.59
CA GLU A 119 -10.43 -2.21 -3.17
C GLU A 119 -9.58 -2.59 -4.40
N GLU A 120 -8.83 -1.64 -4.95
CA GLU A 120 -7.91 -1.86 -6.06
C GLU A 120 -6.51 -2.21 -5.54
N GLY A 121 -5.85 -3.17 -6.19
CA GLY A 121 -4.43 -3.46 -5.97
C GLY A 121 -3.54 -2.51 -6.76
N PHE A 122 -2.29 -2.34 -6.32
CA PHE A 122 -1.26 -1.56 -7.02
C PHE A 122 -0.20 -2.45 -7.69
N LEU A 123 -0.23 -3.77 -7.45
CA LEU A 123 0.70 -4.75 -8.05
C LEU A 123 0.20 -5.34 -9.38
N HIS A 124 -0.78 -4.71 -10.01
CA HIS A 124 -1.26 -5.13 -11.32
C HIS A 124 -0.14 -5.10 -12.38
N PRO A 125 -0.17 -6.02 -13.38
CA PRO A 125 0.84 -6.09 -14.43
C PRO A 125 1.10 -4.72 -15.04
N ARG A 126 2.39 -4.44 -15.30
CA ARG A 126 2.74 -3.31 -16.15
C ARG A 126 2.34 -3.71 -17.56
N SER A 127 1.34 -3.05 -18.13
CA SER A 127 1.15 -3.09 -19.58
C SER A 127 2.44 -2.55 -20.18
N HIS A 128 3.07 -3.34 -21.07
CA HIS A 128 4.16 -2.80 -21.86
C HIS A 128 3.56 -1.63 -22.65
N PHE A 129 4.20 -0.47 -22.64
CA PHE A 129 3.74 0.67 -23.43
C PHE A 129 3.43 0.22 -24.87
N GLY A 130 2.19 0.43 -25.32
CA GLY A 130 1.70 -0.01 -26.64
C GLY A 130 1.16 -1.46 -26.74
N ALA A 131 1.14 -2.24 -25.65
CA ALA A 131 0.48 -3.56 -25.61
C ALA A 131 -1.01 -3.47 -25.25
N ASP A 132 -1.43 -2.36 -24.64
CA ASP A 132 -2.83 -2.12 -24.30
C ASP A 132 -3.56 -1.47 -25.48
N ARG A 133 -4.70 -2.05 -25.88
CA ARG A 133 -5.51 -1.57 -27.01
C ARG A 133 -6.21 -0.24 -26.71
N GLN A 134 -6.29 0.15 -25.44
CA GLN A 134 -7.01 1.36 -25.01
C GLN A 134 -6.19 2.64 -25.10
N SER A 135 -4.85 2.54 -25.20
CA SER A 135 -3.95 3.68 -25.44
C SER A 135 -3.04 3.32 -26.62
N PRO A 136 -3.52 3.49 -27.87
CA PRO A 136 -2.76 3.07 -29.05
C PRO A 136 -1.49 3.91 -29.14
N GLY A 137 -0.38 3.34 -28.68
CA GLY A 137 0.94 3.91 -28.93
C GLY A 137 1.27 3.80 -30.42
N PHE A 138 1.77 4.89 -31.01
CA PHE A 138 2.27 4.87 -32.37
C PHE A 138 3.65 4.24 -32.42
N ARG A 139 3.78 3.09 -33.09
CA ARG A 139 5.03 2.33 -33.17
C ARG A 139 5.84 2.77 -34.40
N LEU A 140 6.93 3.47 -34.16
CA LEU A 140 7.91 3.87 -35.17
C LEU A 140 9.02 2.83 -35.28
N PRO A 141 9.40 2.38 -36.49
CA PRO A 141 10.60 1.58 -36.67
C PRO A 141 11.83 2.44 -36.33
N TYR A 142 12.80 1.85 -35.62
CA TYR A 142 14.06 2.51 -35.26
C TYR A 142 15.23 1.57 -35.51
N GLU A 143 16.25 2.06 -36.21
CA GLU A 143 17.47 1.31 -36.47
C GLU A 143 18.58 1.83 -35.55
N THR A 144 19.14 0.92 -34.75
CA THR A 144 20.27 1.25 -33.87
C THR A 144 21.53 1.48 -34.69
N LYS A 145 22.56 2.09 -34.08
CA LYS A 145 23.88 2.28 -34.72
C LYS A 145 24.57 0.96 -35.15
N ASN A 146 24.07 -0.19 -34.70
CA ASN A 146 24.60 -1.51 -35.02
C ASN A 146 23.73 -2.26 -36.06
N ASP A 147 22.94 -1.54 -36.87
CA ASP A 147 22.01 -2.07 -37.87
C ASP A 147 20.94 -3.05 -37.30
N GLN A 148 20.68 -2.99 -35.99
CA GLN A 148 19.57 -3.73 -35.40
C GLN A 148 18.28 -2.94 -35.50
N ARG A 149 17.27 -3.52 -36.15
CA ARG A 149 15.91 -2.97 -36.18
C ARG A 149 15.16 -3.24 -34.88
N GLY A 150 14.86 -2.16 -34.18
CA GLY A 150 13.91 -2.11 -33.08
C GLY A 150 12.72 -1.21 -33.41
N SER A 151 12.03 -0.76 -32.36
CA SER A 151 10.91 0.17 -32.51
C SER A 151 10.82 1.11 -31.32
N VAL A 152 10.50 2.36 -31.58
CA VAL A 152 10.12 3.37 -30.59
C VAL A 152 8.59 3.44 -30.55
N VAL A 153 7.99 3.45 -29.36
CA VAL A 153 6.54 3.61 -29.19
C VAL A 153 6.28 5.00 -28.61
N LEU A 154 5.58 5.84 -29.37
CA LEU A 154 5.10 7.14 -28.93
C LEU A 154 3.70 6.96 -28.34
N VAL A 155 3.49 7.45 -27.13
CA VAL A 155 2.18 7.43 -26.45
C VAL A 155 1.80 8.85 -26.10
N GLU A 156 0.55 9.21 -26.37
CA GLU A 156 -0.03 10.47 -25.90
C GLU A 156 -0.24 10.35 -24.38
N GLU A 157 0.32 11.30 -23.63
CA GLU A 157 0.17 11.34 -22.19
C GLU A 157 -1.25 11.79 -21.86
N SER A 158 -2.11 10.86 -21.47
CA SER A 158 -3.45 11.20 -20.99
C SER A 158 -3.33 11.85 -19.61
N SER A 159 -3.33 13.19 -19.58
CA SER A 159 -3.43 13.99 -18.37
C SER A 159 -4.64 13.55 -17.54
N SER A 160 -4.41 13.14 -16.30
CA SER A 160 -5.45 12.88 -15.30
C SER A 160 -5.66 14.10 -14.42
#